data_AF-A0A5S3YDN4-F1
#
_entry.id   AF-A0A5S3YDN4-F1
#
_cell.length_a   1.000
_cell.length_b   1.000
_cell.length_c   1.000
_cell.angle_alpha   90.00
_cell.angle_beta   90.00
_cell.angle_gamma   90.00
#
_symmetry.space_group_name_H-M   'P 1'
#
loop_
_entity.id
_entity.type
_entity.pdbx_description
1 polymer ?
#
loop_
_entity_poly.entity_id
_entity_poly.type
_entity_poly.pdbx_seq_one_letter_code
_entity_poly.pdbx_strand_id
1 'polypeptide(L)'
;ELKNKYSIEHFAIPYPTLNLGHIHGGDNANRICGCCELHIDIRPLPGLSIQELQLLLLNAIKPINDEFPNSVSVVDMHEPIPAFSGANDNALVKLAEKISEEQAVA
;
A
#
# COMPACT_ATOMS: atom_id res chain seq x y z
N GLU A 1 -3.67 2.73 12.66
CA GLU A 1 -2.38 3.12 13.30
C GLU A 1 -1.44 3.88 12.39
N LEU A 2 -1.14 3.39 11.17
CA LEU A 2 -0.15 3.99 10.27
C LEU A 2 -0.42 5.47 9.95
N LYS A 3 -1.69 5.84 9.72
CA LYS A 3 -2.10 7.24 9.50
C LYS A 3 -1.66 8.21 10.61
N ASN A 4 -1.54 7.75 11.85
CA ASN A 4 -1.13 8.59 12.98
C ASN A 4 0.39 8.57 13.22
N LYS A 5 1.11 7.63 12.58
CA LYS A 5 2.56 7.41 12.75
C LYS A 5 3.37 8.01 11.60
N TYR A 6 2.78 8.08 10.41
CA TYR A 6 3.43 8.56 9.19
C TYR A 6 2.61 9.70 8.60
N SER A 7 3.24 10.87 8.46
CA SER A 7 2.64 12.02 7.79
C SER A 7 3.68 12.76 6.96
N ILE A 8 3.38 13.05 5.70
CA ILE A 8 4.19 13.92 4.82
C ILE A 8 3.25 14.92 4.15
N GLU A 9 3.31 16.18 4.60
CA GLU A 9 2.37 17.23 4.23
C GLU A 9 2.43 17.64 2.75
N HIS A 10 3.50 17.26 2.06
CA HIS A 10 3.70 17.54 0.64
C HIS A 10 2.81 16.68 -0.28
N PHE A 11 2.26 15.57 0.22
CA PHE A 11 1.27 14.79 -0.52
C PHE A 11 -0.15 15.30 -0.23
N ALA A 12 -0.99 15.37 -1.26
CA ALA A 12 -2.41 15.68 -1.11
C ALA A 12 -3.13 14.71 -0.16
N ILE A 13 -2.68 13.45 -0.13
CA ILE A 13 -3.06 12.47 0.89
C ILE A 13 -1.79 12.20 1.72
N PRO A 14 -1.63 12.87 2.88
CA PRO A 14 -0.34 12.94 3.56
C PRO A 14 -0.04 11.70 4.41
N TYR A 15 -0.72 10.58 4.21
CA TYR A 15 -0.56 9.36 5.03
C TYR A 15 -0.68 8.09 4.18
N PRO A 16 -0.16 6.93 4.66
CA PRO A 16 -0.31 5.67 3.95
C PRO A 16 -1.77 5.28 3.75
N THR A 17 -2.10 4.71 2.58
CA THR A 17 -3.47 4.29 2.24
C THR A 17 -3.56 2.79 1.96
N LEU A 18 -4.75 2.23 2.16
CA LEU A 18 -5.12 0.87 1.80
C LEU A 18 -6.40 0.95 0.96
N ASN A 19 -6.40 0.29 -0.19
CA ASN A 19 -7.57 0.14 -1.05
C ASN A 19 -7.98 -1.34 -1.14
N LEU A 20 -9.27 -1.61 -0.99
CA LEU A 20 -9.86 -2.93 -1.21
C LEU A 20 -10.50 -2.93 -2.60
N GLY A 21 -9.70 -3.28 -3.61
CA GLY A 21 -10.01 -2.96 -5.00
C GLY A 21 -11.02 -3.89 -5.66
N HIS A 22 -10.98 -5.18 -5.34
CA HIS A 22 -11.80 -6.19 -6.03
C HIS A 22 -11.96 -7.43 -5.15
N ILE A 23 -13.19 -7.91 -5.01
CA ILE A 23 -13.48 -9.22 -4.40
C ILE A 23 -14.21 -10.10 -5.41
N HIS A 24 -13.72 -11.32 -5.57
CA HIS A 24 -14.32 -12.30 -6.48
C HIS A 24 -14.38 -13.67 -5.84
N GLY A 25 -15.53 -14.34 -5.97
CA GLY A 25 -15.73 -15.66 -5.42
C GLY A 25 -17.18 -16.11 -5.56
N GLY A 26 -17.37 -17.43 -5.49
CA GLY A 26 -18.69 -18.06 -5.59
C GLY A 26 -19.16 -18.23 -7.02
N ASP A 27 -20.07 -19.19 -7.19
CA ASP A 27 -20.63 -19.61 -8.48
C ASP A 27 -22.15 -19.40 -8.56
N ASN A 28 -22.84 -19.41 -7.40
CA ASN A 28 -24.29 -19.32 -7.34
C ASN A 28 -24.76 -18.61 -6.06
N ALA A 29 -25.74 -17.71 -6.18
CA ALA A 29 -26.31 -16.97 -5.04
C ALA A 29 -26.95 -17.86 -3.97
N ASN A 30 -27.42 -19.05 -4.34
CA ASN A 30 -28.05 -20.02 -3.43
C ASN A 30 -27.05 -21.06 -2.89
N ARG A 31 -25.74 -20.87 -3.10
CA ARG A 31 -24.69 -21.75 -2.61
C ARG A 31 -23.71 -20.93 -1.76
N ILE A 32 -23.31 -21.47 -0.61
CA ILE A 32 -22.27 -20.85 0.21
C ILE A 32 -20.97 -20.85 -0.59
N CYS A 33 -20.35 -19.68 -0.69
CA CYS A 33 -19.09 -19.50 -1.39
C CYS A 33 -17.96 -20.31 -0.74
N GLY A 34 -17.28 -21.15 -1.53
CA GLY A 34 -16.17 -21.98 -1.04
C GLY A 34 -14.81 -21.26 -1.00
N CYS A 35 -14.63 -20.22 -1.82
CA CYS A 35 -13.41 -19.42 -1.86
C CYS A 35 -13.67 -18.03 -2.43
N CYS A 36 -12.96 -17.05 -1.89
CA CYS A 36 -12.92 -15.70 -2.43
C CYS A 36 -11.46 -15.25 -2.58
N GLU A 37 -11.22 -14.42 -3.58
CA GLU A 37 -10.00 -13.67 -3.78
C GLU A 37 -10.29 -12.19 -3.54
N LEU A 38 -9.44 -11.53 -2.76
CA LEU A 38 -9.52 -10.09 -2.50
C LEU A 38 -8.22 -9.44 -2.95
N HIS A 39 -8.31 -8.52 -3.90
CA HIS A 39 -7.19 -7.68 -4.31
C HIS A 39 -7.13 -6.43 -3.45
N ILE A 40 -5.94 -6.17 -2.91
CA ILE A 40 -5.65 -4.98 -2.11
C ILE A 40 -4.45 -4.23 -2.70
N ASP A 41 -4.43 -2.92 -2.49
CA ASP A 41 -3.30 -2.03 -2.81
C ASP A 41 -2.94 -1.24 -1.56
N ILE A 42 -1.67 -1.23 -1.17
CA ILE A 42 -1.18 -0.45 -0.04
C ILE A 42 -0.15 0.54 -0.57
N ARG A 43 -0.36 1.83 -0.30
CA ARG A 43 0.54 2.90 -0.72
C ARG A 43 1.36 3.38 0.48
N PRO A 44 2.64 2.96 0.60
CA PRO A 44 3.52 3.47 1.65
C PRO A 44 3.91 4.94 1.40
N LEU A 45 4.38 5.58 2.46
CA LEU A 45 5.15 6.82 2.37
C LEU A 45 6.64 6.54 2.62
N PRO A 46 7.55 7.40 2.16
CA PRO A 46 8.97 7.32 2.52
C PRO A 46 9.16 7.14 4.03
N GLY A 47 10.06 6.22 4.39
CA GLY A 47 10.33 5.86 5.79
C GLY A 47 9.51 4.68 6.34
N LEU A 48 8.53 4.17 5.59
CA LEU A 48 7.83 2.92 5.90
C LEU A 48 8.37 1.80 5.01
N SER A 49 8.90 0.73 5.60
CA SER A 49 9.41 -0.38 4.81
C SER A 49 8.28 -1.28 4.30
N ILE A 50 8.52 -1.90 3.14
CA ILE A 50 7.59 -2.87 2.56
C ILE A 50 7.50 -4.12 3.45
N GLN A 51 8.62 -4.56 4.01
CA GLN A 51 8.69 -5.74 4.87
C GLN A 51 7.84 -5.52 6.14
N GLU A 52 7.90 -4.33 6.75
CA GLU A 52 7.04 -3.99 7.89
C GLU A 52 5.55 -4.00 7.49
N LEU A 53 5.20 -3.46 6.32
CA LEU A 53 3.83 -3.49 5.82
C LEU A 53 3.32 -4.92 5.63
N GLN A 54 4.15 -5.79 5.05
CA GLN A 54 3.80 -7.19 4.85
C GLN A 54 3.62 -7.92 6.19
N LEU A 55 4.50 -7.66 7.16
CA LEU A 55 4.34 -8.20 8.52
C LEU A 55 3.07 -7.69 9.21
N LEU A 56 2.71 -6.41 9.05
CA LEU A 56 1.47 -5.85 9.60
C LEU A 56 0.24 -6.55 9.00
N LEU A 57 0.24 -6.79 7.68
CA LEU A 57 -0.84 -7.50 7.01
C LEU A 57 -0.96 -8.95 7.49
N LEU A 58 0.16 -9.68 7.59
CA LEU A 58 0.20 -11.06 8.08
C LEU A 58 -0.27 -11.15 9.54
N ASN A 59 0.13 -10.19 10.38
CA ASN A 59 -0.33 -10.10 11.76
C ASN A 59 -1.83 -9.78 11.86
N ALA A 60 -2.37 -8.95 10.96
CA ALA A 60 -3.79 -8.63 10.93
C ALA A 60 -4.66 -9.83 10.58
N ILE A 61 -4.20 -10.73 9.71
CA ILE A 61 -4.93 -11.95 9.35
C ILE A 61 -4.67 -13.13 10.28
N LYS A 62 -3.61 -13.08 11.11
CA LYS A 62 -3.22 -14.17 12.00
C LYS A 62 -4.37 -14.70 12.87
N PRO A 63 -5.22 -13.87 13.52
CA PRO A 63 -6.32 -14.37 14.34
C PRO A 63 -7.31 -15.24 13.56
N ILE A 64 -7.53 -14.93 12.27
CA ILE A 64 -8.43 -15.70 11.41
C ILE A 64 -7.85 -17.09 11.16
N ASN A 65 -6.54 -17.19 10.90
CA ASN A 65 -5.86 -18.46 10.70
C ASN A 65 -5.65 -19.25 12.00
N ASP A 66 -5.59 -18.57 13.15
CA ASP A 66 -5.55 -19.22 14.47
C ASP A 66 -6.90 -19.91 14.77
N GLU A 67 -8.02 -19.28 14.40
CA GLU A 67 -9.37 -19.85 14.58
C GLU A 67 -9.72 -20.88 13.48
N PHE A 68 -9.38 -20.56 12.23
CA PHE A 68 -9.66 -21.36 11.04
C PHE A 68 -8.35 -21.64 10.28
N PRO A 69 -7.67 -22.75 10.57
CA PRO A 69 -6.37 -23.06 9.98
C PRO A 69 -6.38 -23.06 8.45
N ASN A 70 -5.42 -22.34 7.85
CA ASN A 70 -5.23 -22.21 6.40
C ASN A 70 -6.42 -21.60 5.64
N SER A 71 -7.25 -20.78 6.30
CA SER A 71 -8.40 -20.13 5.68
C SER A 71 -8.04 -18.90 4.84
N VAL A 72 -6.94 -18.22 5.17
CA VAL A 72 -6.48 -17.01 4.45
C VAL A 72 -5.00 -17.13 4.09
N SER A 73 -4.69 -16.90 2.82
CA SER A 73 -3.33 -16.74 2.31
C SER A 73 -3.13 -15.35 1.70
N VAL A 74 -1.97 -14.73 1.97
CA VAL A 74 -1.55 -13.48 1.33
C VAL A 74 -0.49 -13.81 0.30
N VAL A 75 -0.66 -13.30 -0.91
CA VAL A 75 0.25 -13.53 -2.04
C VAL A 75 0.56 -12.19 -2.69
N ASP A 76 1.84 -11.93 -2.93
CA ASP A 76 2.28 -10.74 -3.66
C ASP A 76 2.02 -10.94 -5.16
N MET A 77 1.26 -10.04 -5.78
CA MET A 77 0.96 -10.12 -7.22
C MET A 77 2.17 -9.75 -8.10
N HIS A 78 3.08 -8.94 -7.56
CA HIS A 78 4.29 -8.48 -8.23
C HIS A 78 5.33 -8.07 -7.18
N GLU A 79 6.56 -7.84 -7.61
CA GLU A 79 7.59 -7.27 -6.75
C GLU A 79 7.15 -5.87 -6.25
N PRO A 80 7.22 -5.61 -4.94
CA PRO A 80 6.75 -4.36 -4.38
C PRO A 80 7.68 -3.20 -4.73
N ILE A 81 7.10 -2.02 -4.96
CA ILE A 81 7.85 -0.80 -5.27
C ILE A 81 7.95 0.04 -3.98
N PRO A 82 9.16 0.27 -3.44
CA PRO A 82 9.31 1.08 -2.24
C PRO A 82 8.99 2.56 -2.52
N ALA A 83 8.50 3.24 -1.49
CA ALA A 83 8.40 4.69 -1.53
C ALA A 83 9.79 5.33 -1.52
N PHE A 84 9.94 6.44 -2.25
CA PHE A 84 11.19 7.17 -2.35
C PHE A 84 10.96 8.67 -2.20
N SER A 85 12.01 9.39 -1.81
CA SER A 85 12.09 10.85 -1.81
C SER A 85 13.44 11.28 -2.39
N GLY A 86 13.51 12.51 -2.91
CA GLY A 86 14.73 13.09 -3.46
C GLY A 86 14.96 14.49 -2.90
N ALA A 87 16.22 14.91 -2.83
CA ALA A 87 16.56 16.28 -2.44
C ALA A 87 16.23 17.26 -3.58
N ASN A 88 15.76 18.45 -3.24
CA ASN A 88 15.38 19.48 -4.21
C ASN A 88 16.58 20.09 -4.95
N ASP A 89 17.82 19.85 -4.49
CA ASP A 89 19.03 20.49 -5.03
C ASP A 89 19.69 19.72 -6.19
N ASN A 90 19.04 18.65 -6.68
CA ASN A 90 19.58 17.79 -7.71
C ASN A 90 19.39 18.35 -9.14
N ALA A 91 20.18 17.83 -10.09
CA ALA A 91 20.20 18.32 -11.46
C ALA A 91 18.85 18.14 -12.20
N LEU A 92 18.09 17.08 -11.89
CA LEU A 92 16.78 16.83 -12.49
C LEU A 92 15.75 17.84 -12.00
N VAL A 93 15.74 18.14 -10.69
CA VAL A 93 14.83 19.14 -10.11
C VAL A 93 15.13 20.52 -10.69
N LYS A 94 16.40 20.95 -10.69
CA LYS A 94 16.80 22.24 -11.29
C LYS A 94 16.45 22.36 -12.77
N LEU A 95 16.56 21.26 -13.52
CA LEU A 95 16.14 21.23 -14.92
C LEU A 95 14.62 21.36 -15.05
N ALA A 96 13.85 20.63 -14.23
CA ALA A 96 12.40 20.71 -14.20
C ALA A 96 11.95 22.14 -13.88
N GLU A 97 12.48 22.77 -12.82
CA GLU A 97 12.17 24.16 -12.44
C GLU A 97 12.45 25.15 -13.56
N LYS A 98 13.57 24.98 -14.27
CA LYS A 98 13.93 25.83 -15.40
C LYS A 98 12.95 25.70 -16.58
N ILE A 99 12.44 24.49 -16.83
CA ILE A 99 11.52 24.23 -17.95
C ILE A 99 10.09 24.63 -17.58
N SER A 100 9.67 24.38 -16.35
CA SER A 100 8.32 24.69 -15.87
C SER A 100 8.15 26.15 -15.45
N GLU A 101 9.24 26.88 -15.20
CA GLU A 101 9.25 28.22 -14.57
C GLU A 101 8.63 28.24 -13.16
N GLU A 102 8.52 27.07 -12.52
CA GLU A 102 7.94 26.87 -11.19
C GLU A 102 9.00 26.32 -10.23
N GLN A 103 9.00 26.78 -8.98
CA GLN A 103 9.94 26.27 -7.96
C GLN A 103 9.45 24.92 -7.42
N ALA A 104 10.39 24.02 -7.14
CA ALA A 104 10.08 22.75 -6.55
C ALA A 104 9.58 22.94 -5.12
N VAL A 105 8.41 22.38 -4.85
CA VAL A 105 7.88 22.20 -3.50
C VAL A 105 8.38 20.84 -3.03
N ALA A 106 8.93 20.78 -1.81
CA ALA A 106 9.55 19.60 -1.22
C ALA A 106 8.68 18.34 -1.26
#